data_AF-A0AAD6JIS1-F1
#
_entry.id   AF-A0AAD6JIS1-F1
#
_cell.length_a   1.000
_cell.length_b   1.000
_cell.length_c   1.000
_cell.angle_alpha   90.00
_cell.angle_beta   90.00
_cell.angle_gamma   90.00
#
_symmetry.space_group_name_H-M   'P 1'
#
loop_
_entity.id
_entity.type
_entity.pdbx_description
1 polymer ?
#
loop_
_entity_poly.entity_id
_entity_poly.type
_entity_poly.pdbx_seq_one_letter_code
_entity_poly.pdbx_strand_id
1 'polypeptide(L)'
;MAISTQFLSKNVRECFLDLGSFPEDKKIPLDVLINMWVEIHDVDPEEAFAILVELSNKNLLTLVKDARAGDMYSSYYEICIMQHDVLRDLAIHLSSCGDVNDRKRLLMPRREAQLPKEWERNADRPFDAQIVSIHTGEMKEMDWFRMDFPQG
;
A
#
# COMPACT_ATOMS: atom_id res chain seq x y z
N MET A 1 18.99 12.02 10.49
CA MET A 1 17.86 12.61 9.75
C MET A 1 16.58 12.11 10.39
N ALA A 2 15.81 12.98 11.04
CA ALA A 2 14.47 12.62 11.51
C ALA A 2 13.58 12.54 10.27
N ILE A 3 13.10 11.35 9.93
CA ILE A 3 12.24 11.14 8.77
C ILE A 3 10.87 11.71 9.15
N SER A 4 10.28 12.55 8.28
CA SER A 4 8.96 13.21 8.47
C SER A 4 7.85 12.27 8.97
N THR A 5 8.00 10.96 8.69
CA THR A 5 7.12 9.86 9.10
C THR A 5 7.02 9.64 10.62
N GLN A 6 7.98 10.10 11.44
CA GLN A 6 7.93 9.96 12.90
C GLN A 6 6.96 10.94 13.58
N PHE A 7 6.53 12.00 12.87
CA PHE A 7 5.58 13.00 13.36
C PHE A 7 4.15 12.79 12.85
N LEU A 8 3.90 11.67 12.17
CA LEU A 8 2.57 11.31 11.72
C LEU A 8 1.76 10.72 12.88
N SER A 9 0.46 11.02 12.89
CA SER A 9 -0.47 10.26 13.75
C SER A 9 -0.45 8.79 13.35
N LYS A 10 -0.88 7.91 14.26
CA LYS A 10 -0.87 6.46 14.02
C LYS A 10 -1.63 6.09 12.73
N ASN A 11 -2.83 6.64 12.54
CA ASN A 11 -3.68 6.35 11.38
C ASN A 11 -3.03 6.84 10.08
N VAL A 12 -2.51 8.07 10.06
CA VAL A 12 -1.84 8.65 8.88
C VAL A 12 -0.58 7.85 8.53
N ARG A 13 0.16 7.38 9.53
CA ARG A 13 1.34 6.53 9.32
C ARG A 13 0.94 5.17 8.72
N GLU A 14 -0.08 4.51 9.27
CA GLU A 14 -0.53 3.21 8.72
C GLU A 14 -1.03 3.35 7.28
N CYS A 15 -1.81 4.38 6.97
CA CYS A 15 -2.27 4.69 5.61
C CYS A 15 -1.09 4.95 4.65
N PHE A 16 -0.05 5.66 5.10
CA PHE A 16 1.17 5.84 4.31
C PHE A 16 1.89 4.52 4.03
N LEU A 17 1.94 3.60 5.00
CA LEU A 17 2.58 2.30 4.82
C LEU A 17 1.84 1.42 3.81
N ASP A 18 0.51 1.52 3.73
CA ASP A 18 -0.29 0.79 2.75
C ASP A 18 0.05 1.17 1.31
N LEU A 19 0.52 2.41 1.07
CA LEU A 19 0.91 2.84 -0.27
C LEU A 19 2.03 1.95 -0.85
N GLY A 20 2.86 1.34 0.00
CA GLY A 20 3.87 0.37 -0.43
C GLY A 20 3.31 -0.88 -1.11
N SER A 21 2.00 -1.14 -1.00
CA SER A 21 1.33 -2.25 -1.69
C SER A 21 1.12 -2.01 -3.19
N PHE A 22 1.18 -0.76 -3.63
CA PHE A 22 0.99 -0.43 -5.02
C PHE A 22 2.31 -0.54 -5.80
N PRO A 23 2.25 -1.00 -7.07
CA PRO A 23 3.43 -1.07 -7.92
C PRO A 23 3.96 0.32 -8.27
N GLU A 24 5.27 0.38 -8.51
CA GLU A 24 5.99 1.55 -9.02
C GLU A 24 5.37 2.05 -10.34
N ASP A 25 5.39 3.37 -10.56
CA ASP A 25 4.90 4.05 -11.78
C ASP A 25 3.43 3.81 -12.16
N LYS A 26 2.60 3.30 -11.24
CA LYS A 26 1.16 3.18 -11.47
C LYS A 26 0.40 4.31 -10.80
N LYS A 27 -0.51 4.91 -11.58
CA LYS A 27 -1.56 5.78 -11.05
C LYS A 27 -2.51 4.94 -10.22
N ILE A 28 -2.71 5.32 -8.97
CA ILE A 28 -3.69 4.70 -8.09
C ILE A 28 -4.95 5.55 -8.16
N PRO A 29 -6.10 5.01 -8.59
CA PRO A 29 -7.36 5.73 -8.54
C PRO A 29 -7.72 6.13 -7.09
N LEU A 30 -8.28 7.33 -6.92
CA LEU A 30 -8.65 7.84 -5.60
C LEU A 30 -9.61 6.93 -4.85
N ASP A 31 -10.66 6.46 -5.53
CA ASP A 31 -11.68 5.57 -4.99
C ASP A 31 -11.09 4.25 -4.49
N VAL A 32 -10.14 3.67 -5.23
CA VAL A 32 -9.43 2.45 -4.81
C VAL A 32 -8.70 2.65 -3.48
N LEU A 33 -7.98 3.77 -3.35
CA LEU A 33 -7.20 4.04 -2.13
C LEU A 33 -8.10 4.36 -0.94
N ILE A 34 -9.15 5.16 -1.13
CA ILE A 34 -10.11 5.49 -0.07
C ILE A 34 -10.84 4.24 0.41
N ASN A 35 -11.39 3.43 -0.51
CA ASN A 35 -12.09 2.20 -0.14
C ASN A 35 -11.16 1.22 0.60
N MET A 36 -9.91 1.10 0.16
CA MET A 36 -8.91 0.28 0.84
C MET A 36 -8.68 0.73 2.29
N TRP A 37 -8.56 2.04 2.53
CA TRP A 37 -8.34 2.55 3.90
C TRP A 37 -9.58 2.43 4.77
N VAL A 38 -10.78 2.66 4.22
CA VAL A 38 -12.05 2.48 4.94
C VAL A 38 -12.18 1.04 5.43
N GLU A 39 -11.95 0.06 4.56
CA GLU A 39 -12.12 -1.36 4.90
C GLU A 39 -11.04 -1.88 5.87
N ILE A 40 -9.78 -1.44 5.72
CA ILE A 40 -8.66 -1.99 6.51
C ILE A 40 -8.49 -1.29 7.84
N HIS A 41 -8.73 0.02 7.90
CA HIS A 41 -8.51 0.83 9.11
C HIS A 41 -9.80 1.25 9.81
N ASP A 42 -10.98 0.86 9.30
CA ASP A 42 -12.29 1.22 9.86
C ASP A 42 -12.44 2.74 10.05
N VAL A 43 -12.03 3.48 9.02
CA VAL A 43 -12.13 4.96 8.98
C VAL A 43 -13.25 5.37 8.04
N ASP A 44 -13.93 6.48 8.34
CA ASP A 44 -14.94 7.03 7.44
C ASP A 44 -14.30 7.59 6.15
N PRO A 45 -15.02 7.62 5.02
CA PRO A 45 -14.51 8.14 3.75
C PRO A 45 -13.96 9.59 3.85
N GLU A 46 -14.61 10.44 4.66
CA GLU A 46 -14.16 11.81 4.91
C GLU A 46 -12.82 11.85 5.67
N GLU A 47 -12.62 10.95 6.63
CA GLU A 47 -11.36 10.83 7.37
C GLU A 47 -10.24 10.30 6.46
N ALA A 48 -10.53 9.26 5.67
CA ALA A 48 -9.59 8.73 4.68
C ALA A 48 -9.14 9.82 3.68
N PHE A 49 -10.08 10.67 3.24
CA PHE A 49 -9.76 11.80 2.38
C PHE A 49 -8.93 12.87 3.09
N ALA A 50 -9.22 13.17 4.36
CA ALA A 50 -8.41 14.09 5.17
C ALA A 50 -6.96 13.59 5.34
N ILE A 51 -6.79 12.28 5.59
CA ILE A 51 -5.47 11.62 5.67
C ILE A 51 -4.73 11.77 4.34
N LEU A 52 -5.41 11.54 3.21
CA LEU A 52 -4.82 11.70 1.89
C LEU A 52 -4.28 13.12 1.66
N VAL A 53 -5.08 14.14 1.99
CA VAL A 53 -4.70 15.55 1.86
C VAL A 53 -3.53 15.88 2.78
N GLU A 54 -3.51 15.34 4.01
CA GLU A 54 -2.38 15.50 4.94
C GLU A 54 -1.08 14.90 4.38
N LEU A 55 -1.14 13.68 3.84
CA LEU A 55 0.01 13.02 3.21
C LEU A 55 0.51 13.83 2.00
N SER A 56 -0.39 14.36 1.18
CA SER A 56 -0.02 15.24 0.06
C SER A 56 0.66 16.52 0.54
N ASN A 57 0.14 17.18 1.57
CA ASN A 57 0.73 18.40 2.13
C ASN A 57 2.12 18.18 2.74
N LYS A 58 2.40 16.96 3.20
CA LYS A 58 3.71 16.54 3.70
C LYS A 58 4.64 16.01 2.60
N ASN A 59 4.24 16.10 1.33
CA ASN A 59 4.96 15.59 0.16
C ASN A 59 5.24 14.07 0.25
N LEU A 60 4.35 13.31 0.88
CA LEU A 60 4.45 11.85 0.99
C LEU A 60 3.76 11.12 -0.18
N LEU A 61 2.99 11.84 -0.98
CA LEU A 61 2.39 11.41 -2.23
C LEU A 61 2.07 12.64 -3.09
N THR A 62 1.79 12.44 -4.38
CA THR A 62 1.35 13.49 -5.28
C THR A 62 -0.06 13.20 -5.77
N LEU A 63 -0.96 14.19 -5.61
CA LEU A 63 -2.29 14.16 -6.22
C LEU A 63 -2.20 14.72 -7.64
N VAL A 64 -2.64 13.93 -8.62
CA VAL A 64 -2.67 14.30 -10.04
C VAL A 64 -4.10 14.27 -10.52
N LYS A 65 -4.56 15.37 -11.09
CA LYS A 65 -5.85 15.45 -11.79
C LYS A 65 -5.61 15.30 -13.29
N ASP A 66 -6.36 14.43 -13.97
CA ASP A 66 -6.24 14.32 -15.44
C ASP A 66 -6.90 15.55 -16.10
N ALA A 67 -6.09 16.39 -16.74
CA ALA A 67 -6.53 17.65 -17.33
C ALA A 67 -7.33 17.50 -18.64
N ARG A 68 -7.53 16.27 -19.14
CA ARG A 68 -8.22 16.00 -20.41
C ARG A 68 -9.75 15.99 -20.31
N ALA A 69 -10.30 16.04 -19.11
CA ALA A 69 -11.74 16.21 -18.90
C ALA A 69 -12.05 17.71 -18.87
N GLY A 70 -12.89 18.17 -19.81
CA GLY A 70 -13.30 19.57 -19.92
C GLY A 70 -13.89 20.12 -18.62
N ASP A 71 -13.71 21.42 -18.44
CA ASP A 71 -13.91 22.26 -17.24
C ASP A 71 -15.36 22.34 -16.69
N MET A 72 -16.18 21.31 -16.84
CA MET A 72 -17.59 21.36 -16.42
C MET A 72 -17.97 20.41 -15.28
N TYR A 73 -17.27 19.30 -15.06
CA TYR A 73 -17.54 18.42 -13.91
C TYR A 73 -16.26 17.72 -13.47
N SER A 74 -15.48 18.37 -12.59
CA SER A 74 -14.33 17.74 -11.93
C SER A 74 -14.82 16.66 -10.96
N SER A 75 -15.11 15.47 -11.48
CA SER A 75 -15.56 14.37 -10.65
C SER A 75 -14.38 13.78 -9.85
N TYR A 76 -14.62 13.33 -8.61
CA TYR A 76 -13.59 12.69 -7.77
C TYR A 76 -12.90 11.49 -8.46
N TYR A 77 -13.55 10.90 -9.47
CA TYR A 77 -13.05 9.81 -10.29
C TYR A 77 -11.87 10.19 -11.21
N GLU A 78 -11.55 11.48 -11.35
CA GLU A 78 -10.46 11.97 -12.19
C GLU A 78 -9.15 12.20 -11.42
N ILE A 79 -9.18 12.01 -10.09
CA ILE A 79 -8.02 12.16 -9.23
C ILE A 79 -7.29 10.82 -9.15
N CYS A 80 -6.01 10.86 -9.50
CA CYS A 80 -5.09 9.74 -9.35
C CYS A 80 -3.97 10.13 -8.37
N ILE A 81 -3.52 9.17 -7.59
CA ILE A 81 -2.36 9.29 -6.73
C ILE A 81 -1.14 8.76 -7.48
N MET A 82 -0.05 9.51 -7.42
CA MET A 82 1.28 9.09 -7.84
C MET A 82 2.19 9.03 -6.62
N GLN A 83 2.89 7.91 -6.45
CA GLN A 83 3.90 7.75 -5.40
C GLN A 83 5.30 7.89 -5.99
N HIS A 84 6.22 8.46 -5.21
CA HIS A 84 7.65 8.47 -5.56
C HIS A 84 8.31 7.15 -5.13
N ASP A 85 9.20 6.61 -5.95
CA ASP A 85 9.87 5.32 -5.71
C ASP A 85 10.60 5.29 -4.36
N VAL A 86 11.25 6.40 -3.99
CA VAL A 86 11.95 6.54 -2.69
C VAL A 86 10.97 6.44 -1.50
N LEU A 87 9.76 6.98 -1.64
CA LEU A 87 8.74 6.93 -0.60
C LEU A 87 8.08 5.55 -0.52
N ARG A 88 7.94 4.89 -1.67
CA ARG A 88 7.50 3.49 -1.76
C ARG A 88 8.49 2.56 -1.07
N ASP A 89 9.77 2.69 -1.39
CA ASP A 89 10.84 1.91 -0.74
C ASP A 89 10.90 2.17 0.76
N LEU A 90 10.69 3.42 1.19
CA LEU A 90 10.58 3.76 2.61
C LEU A 90 9.37 3.07 3.27
N ALA A 91 8.20 3.08 2.63
CA ALA A 91 7.01 2.42 3.16
C ALA A 91 7.21 0.90 3.28
N ILE A 92 7.83 0.26 2.28
CA ILE A 92 8.16 -1.17 2.30
C ILE A 92 9.17 -1.46 3.41
N HIS A 93 10.22 -0.67 3.53
CA HIS A 93 11.24 -0.85 4.56
C HIS A 93 10.67 -0.76 5.97
N LEU A 94 9.84 0.27 6.24
CA LEU A 94 9.19 0.45 7.52
C LEU A 94 8.16 -0.64 7.82
N SER A 95 7.50 -1.19 6.80
CA SER A 95 6.55 -2.31 6.93
C SER A 95 7.23 -3.67 7.11
N SER A 96 8.49 -3.80 6.70
CA SER A 96 9.28 -5.03 6.82
C SER A 96 9.98 -5.19 8.16
N CYS A 97 9.71 -4.29 9.12
CA CYS A 97 10.29 -4.37 10.46
C CYS A 97 9.64 -5.48 11.28
N GLY A 98 10.44 -6.42 11.80
CA GLY A 98 9.98 -7.55 12.60
C GLY A 98 9.89 -8.87 11.84
N ASP A 99 9.41 -9.91 12.53
CA ASP A 99 9.24 -11.27 11.99
C ASP A 99 8.19 -11.29 10.88
N VAL A 100 8.46 -12.04 9.80
CA VAL A 100 7.63 -12.05 8.58
C VAL A 100 6.17 -12.38 8.88
N ASN A 101 5.91 -13.30 9.81
CA ASN A 101 4.58 -13.77 10.13
C ASN A 101 3.76 -12.79 10.95
N ASP A 102 4.41 -11.92 11.72
CA ASP A 102 3.75 -10.93 12.58
C ASP A 102 3.53 -9.59 11.83
N ARG A 103 3.95 -9.51 10.56
CA ARG A 103 3.78 -8.30 9.74
C ARG A 103 2.32 -8.18 9.28
N LYS A 104 1.73 -7.01 9.55
CA LYS A 104 0.44 -6.63 8.98
C LYS A 104 0.42 -6.54 7.45
N ARG A 105 1.59 -6.38 6.82
CA ARG A 105 1.75 -6.16 5.38
C ARG A 105 2.87 -7.02 4.83
N LEU A 106 2.56 -7.87 3.86
CA LEU A 106 3.52 -8.64 3.09
C LEU A 106 3.66 -8.03 1.71
N LEU A 107 4.74 -7.28 1.49
CA LEU A 107 4.94 -6.46 0.29
C LEU A 107 6.14 -6.95 -0.49
N MET A 108 5.95 -7.32 -1.76
CA MET A 108 7.07 -7.55 -2.66
C MET A 108 7.69 -6.21 -3.09
N PRO A 109 9.00 -5.98 -2.88
CA PRO A 109 9.60 -4.69 -3.21
C PRO A 109 9.66 -4.46 -4.72
N ARG A 110 9.88 -5.52 -5.50
CA ARG A 110 10.03 -5.47 -6.96
C ARG A 110 9.39 -6.69 -7.59
N ARG A 111 9.23 -6.64 -8.91
CA ARG A 111 8.70 -7.76 -9.67
C ARG A 111 9.72 -8.89 -9.75
N GLU A 112 9.35 -10.09 -9.32
CA GLU A 112 10.20 -11.28 -9.37
C GLU A 112 9.48 -12.47 -10.01
N ALA A 113 10.22 -13.51 -10.40
CA ALA A 113 9.63 -14.71 -11.00
C ALA A 113 8.96 -15.62 -9.96
N GLN A 114 9.39 -15.50 -8.69
CA GLN A 114 8.95 -16.36 -7.59
C GLN A 114 8.64 -15.51 -6.36
N LEU A 115 7.89 -16.09 -5.43
CA LEU A 115 7.63 -15.47 -4.13
C LEU A 115 8.93 -15.41 -3.30
N PRO A 116 9.05 -14.45 -2.36
CA PRO A 116 10.22 -14.36 -1.50
C PRO A 116 10.46 -15.65 -0.72
N LYS A 117 11.70 -16.17 -0.76
CA LYS A 117 12.09 -17.37 -0.02
C LYS A 117 11.87 -17.26 1.49
N GLU A 118 11.86 -16.04 2.02
CA GLU A 118 11.53 -15.79 3.42
C GLU A 118 10.09 -16.16 3.75
N TRP A 119 9.14 -15.94 2.84
CA TRP A 119 7.74 -16.29 3.06
C TRP A 119 7.56 -17.81 3.00
N GLU A 120 8.21 -18.48 2.04
CA GLU A 120 8.21 -19.94 1.93
C GLU A 120 8.77 -20.62 3.19
N ARG A 121 9.87 -20.08 3.74
CA ARG A 121 10.49 -20.60 4.97
C ARG A 121 9.61 -20.51 6.21
N ASN A 122 8.65 -19.60 6.22
CA ASN A 122 7.77 -19.35 7.37
C ASN A 122 6.32 -19.80 7.11
N ALA A 123 6.09 -20.53 6.02
CA ALA A 123 4.77 -21.06 5.63
C ALA A 123 4.26 -22.17 6.57
N ASP A 124 5.07 -22.61 7.54
CA ASP A 124 4.70 -23.56 8.59
C ASP A 124 3.79 -22.93 9.66
N ARG A 125 3.75 -21.60 9.74
CA ARG A 125 2.92 -20.84 10.69
C ARG A 125 2.00 -19.87 9.92
N PRO A 126 0.83 -19.52 10.49
CA PRO A 126 -0.07 -18.54 9.89
C PRO A 126 0.59 -17.15 9.84
N PHE A 127 0.22 -16.37 8.83
CA PHE A 127 0.63 -14.96 8.67
C PHE A 127 -0.47 -14.05 9.20
N ASP A 128 -0.13 -13.06 10.02
CA ASP A 128 -1.04 -12.02 10.54
C ASP A 128 -1.29 -10.88 9.51
N ALA A 129 -0.95 -11.13 8.25
CA ALA A 129 -1.00 -10.13 7.20
C ALA A 129 -2.44 -9.78 6.82
N GLN A 130 -2.74 -8.47 6.81
CA GLN A 130 -3.99 -7.90 6.32
C GLN A 130 -3.87 -7.52 4.83
N ILE A 131 -2.67 -7.11 4.40
CA ILE A 131 -2.38 -6.75 3.01
C ILE A 131 -1.26 -7.65 2.49
N VAL A 132 -1.49 -8.27 1.35
CA VAL A 132 -0.47 -9.02 0.62
C VAL A 132 -0.36 -8.45 -0.79
N SER A 133 0.80 -7.87 -1.11
CA SER A 133 1.09 -7.34 -2.44
C SER A 133 2.12 -8.23 -3.13
N ILE A 134 1.65 -8.87 -4.21
CA ILE A 134 2.42 -9.84 -4.98
C ILE A 134 2.70 -9.24 -6.35
N HIS A 135 3.99 -9.17 -6.68
CA HIS A 135 4.47 -8.68 -7.95
C HIS A 135 5.22 -9.80 -8.66
N THR A 136 4.50 -10.79 -9.15
CA THR A 136 5.11 -11.92 -9.85
C THR A 136 4.89 -11.87 -11.36
N GLY A 137 5.65 -12.69 -12.08
CA GLY A 137 5.36 -13.00 -13.48
C GLY A 137 4.13 -13.90 -13.61
N GLU A 138 4.07 -14.67 -14.68
CA GLU A 138 3.15 -15.81 -14.72
C GLU A 138 3.63 -16.88 -13.72
N MET A 139 2.74 -17.30 -12.82
CA MET A 139 2.98 -18.39 -11.88
C MET A 139 2.02 -19.53 -12.16
N LYS A 140 2.52 -20.77 -12.11
CA LYS A 140 1.68 -21.98 -12.12
C LYS A 140 1.21 -22.27 -10.70
N GLU A 141 0.14 -23.05 -10.55
CA GLU A 141 -0.38 -23.47 -9.24
C GLU A 141 0.69 -24.12 -8.35
N MET A 142 1.62 -24.87 -8.96
CA MET A 142 2.74 -25.54 -8.26
C MET A 142 3.82 -24.57 -7.75
N ASP A 143 3.87 -23.34 -8.25
CA ASP A 143 4.84 -22.32 -7.81
C ASP A 143 4.37 -21.60 -6.53
N TRP A 144 3.12 -21.83 -6.11
CA TRP A 144 2.56 -21.29 -4.87
C TRP A 144 2.75 -22.27 -3.72
N PHE A 145 3.16 -21.75 -2.57
CA PHE A 145 3.09 -22.49 -1.30
C PHE A 145 1.82 -22.09 -0.55
N ARG A 146 1.42 -22.93 0.41
CA ARG A 146 0.26 -22.67 1.24
C ARG A 146 0.53 -21.48 2.16
N MET A 147 -0.35 -20.48 2.13
CA MET A 147 -0.33 -19.35 3.04
C MET A 147 -1.67 -19.31 3.77
N ASP A 148 -1.64 -19.40 5.09
CA ASP A 148 -2.83 -19.26 5.93
C ASP A 148 -2.86 -17.83 6.51
N PHE A 149 -3.96 -17.11 6.30
CA PHE A 149 -4.17 -15.72 6.73
C PHE A 149 -5.35 -15.62 7.72
N PRO A 150 -5.42 -14.57 8.57
CA PRO A 150 -6.56 -14.34 9.44
C PRO A 150 -7.86 -14.19 8.63
N GLN A 151 -8.96 -14.65 9.20
CA GLN A 151 -10.30 -14.37 8.70
C GLN A 151 -10.68 -12.95 9.14
N GLY A 152 -11.02 -12.09 8.19
CA GLY A 152 -11.56 -10.74 8.42
C GLY A 152 -13.01 -10.76 8.89
#